data_AF-A0A951S694-F1
#
_entry.id   AF-A0A951S694-F1
#
_cell.length_a   1.000
_cell.length_b   1.000
_cell.length_c   1.000
_cell.angle_alpha   90.00
_cell.angle_beta   90.00
_cell.angle_gamma   90.00
#
_symmetry.space_group_name_H-M   'P 1'
#
loop_
_entity.id
_entity.type
_entity.pdbx_description
1 polymer ?
#
loop_
_entity_poly.entity_id
_entity_poly.type
_entity_poly.pdbx_seq_one_letter_code
_entity_poly.pdbx_strand_id
1 'polypeptide(L)'
;MNKLVLLDRDGVINKEIGDYVTNVSDFELLPHALYNTKKLKDAGFGIVVVTNQGGIAKGKYSHTELDAIHNKMITAFEQVGVQLDEVYYCPHHPEKTHCLCRKPDSIMLEKALARFGVSAANTFLIGDADRDIEAATKIGIKAFKITTNENWEKYVDEILAAR
;
A
#
# COMPACT_ATOMS: atom_id res chain seq x y z
N MET A 1 6.24 -18.25 0.37
CA MET A 1 5.86 -17.07 1.18
C MET A 1 4.58 -17.44 1.89
N ASN A 2 4.49 -17.27 3.21
CA ASN A 2 3.35 -17.77 3.99
C ASN A 2 2.56 -16.66 4.70
N LYS A 3 3.10 -15.44 4.75
CA LYS A 3 2.47 -14.25 5.34
C LYS A 3 2.68 -13.05 4.44
N LEU A 4 1.72 -12.13 4.44
CA LEU A 4 1.70 -10.96 3.57
C LEU A 4 1.32 -9.71 4.35
N VAL A 5 1.97 -8.59 4.07
CA VAL A 5 1.54 -7.25 4.51
C VAL A 5 1.22 -6.41 3.29
N LEU A 6 0.02 -5.85 3.29
CA LEU A 6 -0.48 -4.92 2.31
C LEU A 6 -0.35 -3.50 2.86
N LEU A 7 0.29 -2.61 2.12
CA LEU A 7 0.49 -1.22 2.52
C LEU A 7 -0.28 -0.30 1.57
N ASP A 8 -1.05 0.66 2.09
CA ASP A 8 -1.37 1.84 1.27
C ASP A 8 -0.08 2.65 1.00
N ARG A 9 -0.15 3.57 0.04
CA ARG A 9 1.00 4.37 -0.38
C ARG A 9 0.98 5.76 0.24
N ASP A 10 0.02 6.57 -0.16
CA ASP A 10 -0.13 7.95 0.29
C ASP A 10 -0.63 7.95 1.75
N GLY A 11 0.13 8.55 2.67
CA GLY A 11 -0.19 8.60 4.09
C GLY A 11 0.43 7.48 4.93
N VAL A 12 1.01 6.47 4.28
CA VAL A 12 1.59 5.27 4.93
C VAL A 12 3.05 5.06 4.55
N ILE A 13 3.37 5.11 3.25
CA ILE A 13 4.75 4.99 2.71
C ILE A 13 5.33 6.37 2.42
N ASN A 14 4.57 7.21 1.73
CA ASN A 14 4.91 8.60 1.46
C ASN A 14 3.97 9.54 2.18
N LYS A 15 4.43 10.78 2.35
CA LYS A 15 3.61 11.85 2.90
C LYS A 15 2.40 12.10 2.00
N GLU A 16 1.22 12.06 2.60
CA GLU A 16 -0.01 12.57 1.98
C GLU A 16 -0.06 14.09 2.14
N ILE A 17 -0.42 14.79 1.06
CA ILE A 17 -0.34 16.25 0.96
C ILE A 17 -1.71 16.92 0.84
N GLY A 18 -2.80 16.21 1.14
CA GLY A 18 -4.18 16.66 0.93
C GLY A 18 -4.65 16.72 -0.54
N ASP A 19 -3.76 16.39 -1.48
CA ASP A 19 -4.05 16.24 -2.91
C ASP A 19 -3.18 15.13 -3.51
N TYR A 20 -3.31 14.86 -4.82
CA TYR A 20 -2.51 13.85 -5.50
C TYR A 20 -1.03 14.24 -5.57
N VAL A 21 -0.14 13.31 -5.21
CA VAL A 21 1.28 13.39 -5.54
C VAL A 21 1.43 13.10 -7.03
N THR A 22 1.56 14.15 -7.85
CA THR A 22 1.61 14.04 -9.31
C THR A 22 3.03 14.05 -9.87
N ASN A 23 4.02 14.49 -9.09
CA ASN A 23 5.41 14.59 -9.52
C ASN A 23 6.35 13.83 -8.58
N VAL A 24 7.45 13.35 -9.16
CA VAL A 24 8.52 12.64 -8.44
C VAL A 24 9.20 13.52 -7.38
N SER A 25 9.24 14.84 -7.58
CA SER A 25 9.77 15.82 -6.61
C SER A 25 8.94 15.87 -5.34
N ASP A 26 7.62 15.73 -5.47
CA ASP A 26 6.65 15.89 -4.39
C ASP A 26 6.47 14.58 -3.61
N PHE A 27 6.99 13.47 -4.15
CA PHE A 27 7.04 12.18 -3.46
C PHE A 27 8.09 12.20 -2.35
N GLU A 28 7.65 12.51 -1.14
CA GLU A 28 8.44 12.50 0.09
C GLU A 28 8.18 11.22 0.89
N LEU A 29 9.19 10.35 1.01
CA LEU A 29 9.09 9.12 1.79
C LEU A 29 9.05 9.43 3.28
N LEU A 30 8.19 8.70 3.99
CA LEU A 30 8.18 8.70 5.44
C LEU A 30 9.34 7.80 5.92
N PRO A 31 10.34 8.31 6.68
CA PRO A 31 11.51 7.51 7.06
C PRO A 31 11.17 6.23 7.81
N HIS A 32 10.13 6.28 8.64
CA HIS A 32 9.65 5.11 9.38
C HIS A 32 9.11 4.01 8.47
N ALA A 33 8.59 4.34 7.27
CA ALA A 33 8.04 3.35 6.37
C ALA A 33 9.13 2.39 5.85
N LEU A 34 10.33 2.91 5.56
CA LEU A 34 11.48 2.09 5.15
C LEU A 34 11.91 1.15 6.28
N TYR A 35 12.10 1.70 7.48
CA TYR A 35 12.54 0.95 8.66
C TYR A 35 11.53 -0.13 9.09
N ASN A 36 10.26 0.22 9.16
CA ASN A 36 9.21 -0.68 9.60
C ASN A 36 8.94 -1.80 8.57
N THR A 37 8.96 -1.47 7.28
CA THR A 37 8.84 -2.48 6.21
C THR A 37 10.02 -3.43 6.21
N LYS A 38 11.23 -2.94 6.50
CA LYS A 38 12.41 -3.79 6.64
C LYS A 38 12.24 -4.83 7.75
N LYS A 39 11.76 -4.44 8.93
CA LYS A 39 11.47 -5.38 10.03
C LYS A 39 10.53 -6.52 9.58
N LEU A 40 9.47 -6.18 8.87
CA LEU A 40 8.51 -7.14 8.35
C LEU A 40 9.15 -8.07 7.29
N LYS A 41 9.94 -7.52 6.37
CA LYS A 41 10.64 -8.29 5.33
C LYS A 41 11.67 -9.24 5.94
N ASP A 42 12.45 -8.77 6.91
CA ASP A 42 13.46 -9.57 7.63
C ASP A 42 12.79 -10.71 8.44
N ALA A 43 11.53 -10.54 8.86
CA ALA A 43 10.71 -11.58 9.49
C ALA A 43 10.03 -12.54 8.48
N GLY A 44 10.30 -12.40 7.18
CA GLY A 44 9.82 -13.30 6.13
C GLY A 44 8.44 -12.98 5.55
N PHE A 45 7.89 -11.79 5.81
CA PHE A 45 6.64 -11.35 5.19
C PHE A 45 6.87 -10.93 3.73
N GLY A 46 5.91 -11.24 2.86
CA GLY A 46 5.77 -10.50 1.60
C GLY A 46 5.23 -9.10 1.85
N ILE A 47 5.69 -8.13 1.06
CA ILE A 47 5.27 -6.74 1.12
C ILE A 47 4.68 -6.35 -0.23
N VAL A 48 3.40 -5.96 -0.23
CA VAL A 48 2.69 -5.53 -1.42
C VAL A 48 2.09 -4.16 -1.19
N VAL A 49 2.26 -3.24 -2.13
CA VAL A 49 1.62 -1.93 -2.09
C VAL A 49 0.28 -2.00 -2.81
N VAL A 50 -0.77 -1.42 -2.23
CA VAL A 50 -2.13 -1.37 -2.78
C VAL A 50 -2.69 0.06 -2.71
N THR A 51 -2.74 0.77 -3.84
CA THR A 51 -3.04 2.23 -3.82
C THR A 51 -4.09 2.69 -4.84
N ASN A 52 -4.89 3.68 -4.46
CA ASN A 52 -5.86 4.33 -5.34
C ASN A 52 -5.22 5.53 -6.05
N GLN A 53 -4.98 5.46 -7.36
CA GLN A 53 -4.33 6.50 -8.16
C GLN A 53 -5.32 7.17 -9.12
N GLY A 54 -6.45 7.64 -8.56
CA GLY A 54 -7.57 8.19 -9.33
C GLY A 54 -7.28 9.53 -10.03
N GLY A 55 -6.14 10.16 -9.76
CA GLY A 55 -5.72 11.37 -10.46
C GLY A 55 -5.45 11.13 -11.94
N ILE A 56 -5.15 9.88 -12.33
CA ILE A 56 -5.03 9.46 -13.74
C ILE A 56 -6.36 9.64 -14.47
N ALA A 57 -7.45 9.08 -13.96
CA ALA A 57 -8.78 9.26 -14.56
C ALA A 57 -9.25 10.73 -14.56
N LYS A 58 -8.73 11.55 -13.64
CA LYS A 58 -8.98 13.00 -13.60
C LYS A 58 -8.06 13.81 -14.53
N GLY A 59 -7.10 13.18 -15.21
CA GLY A 59 -6.14 13.84 -16.10
C GLY A 59 -5.10 14.70 -15.38
N LYS A 60 -4.86 14.45 -14.08
CA LYS A 60 -3.86 15.20 -13.29
C LYS A 60 -2.43 14.75 -13.56
N TYR A 61 -2.24 13.48 -13.90
CA TYR A 61 -0.97 12.86 -14.29
C TYR A 61 -1.25 11.59 -15.10
N SER A 62 -0.24 11.11 -15.80
CA SER A 62 -0.24 9.94 -16.66
C SER A 62 0.25 8.69 -15.92
N HIS A 63 0.05 7.53 -16.56
CA HIS A 63 0.66 6.28 -16.10
C HIS A 63 2.20 6.37 -16.05
N THR A 64 2.81 7.03 -17.03
CA THR A 64 4.27 7.20 -17.09
C THR A 64 4.81 8.03 -15.92
N GLU A 65 4.10 9.09 -15.53
CA GLU A 65 4.47 9.89 -14.35
C GLU A 65 4.30 9.10 -13.06
N LEU A 66 3.23 8.29 -12.95
CA LEU A 66 3.04 7.38 -11.84
C LEU A 66 4.16 6.33 -11.75
N ASP A 67 4.56 5.76 -12.88
CA ASP A 67 5.65 4.78 -12.95
C ASP A 67 6.97 5.39 -12.47
N ALA A 68 7.25 6.65 -12.81
CA ALA A 68 8.43 7.36 -12.30
C ALA A 68 8.39 7.53 -10.77
N ILE A 69 7.22 7.81 -10.20
CA ILE A 69 7.01 7.89 -8.74
C ILE A 69 7.22 6.51 -8.09
N HIS A 70 6.62 5.47 -8.65
CA HIS A 70 6.76 4.10 -8.14
C HIS A 70 8.22 3.62 -8.25
N ASN A 71 8.94 3.97 -9.30
CA ASN A 71 10.38 3.63 -9.43
C ASN A 71 11.24 4.32 -8.36
N LYS A 72 10.93 5.58 -8.00
CA LYS A 72 11.59 6.25 -6.88
C LYS A 72 11.31 5.53 -5.55
N MET A 73 10.06 5.11 -5.33
CA MET A 73 9.68 4.34 -4.15
C MET A 73 10.42 3.00 -4.07
N ILE A 74 10.39 2.23 -5.15
CA ILE A 74 11.04 0.91 -5.23
C ILE A 74 12.55 1.04 -4.97
N THR A 75 13.22 1.96 -5.68
CA THR A 75 14.65 2.22 -5.50
C THR A 75 15.00 2.54 -4.04
N ALA A 76 14.17 3.33 -3.35
CA ALA A 76 14.44 3.69 -1.96
C ALA A 76 14.29 2.50 -0.99
N PHE A 77 13.35 1.59 -1.24
CA PHE A 77 13.26 0.34 -0.49
C PHE A 77 14.44 -0.59 -0.79
N GLU A 78 14.85 -0.70 -2.05
CA GLU A 78 16.01 -1.52 -2.45
C GLU A 78 17.31 -1.04 -1.80
N GLN A 79 17.49 0.28 -1.65
CA GLN A 79 18.64 0.88 -0.97
C GLN A 79 18.78 0.45 0.50
N VAL A 80 17.68 0.07 1.15
CA VAL A 80 17.68 -0.47 2.52
C VAL A 80 17.54 -2.00 2.56
N GLY A 81 17.71 -2.67 1.42
CA GLY A 81 17.64 -4.12 1.30
C GLY A 81 16.23 -4.68 1.37
N VAL A 82 15.21 -3.87 1.06
CA VAL A 82 13.81 -4.30 1.01
C VAL A 82 13.37 -4.41 -0.44
N GLN A 83 12.99 -5.61 -0.85
CA GLN A 83 12.32 -5.84 -2.13
C GLN A 83 10.81 -5.87 -1.92
N LEU A 84 10.10 -4.93 -2.55
CA LEU A 84 8.63 -4.98 -2.66
C LEU A 84 8.25 -6.12 -3.61
N ASP A 85 7.31 -6.96 -3.20
CA ASP A 85 6.90 -8.13 -3.99
C ASP A 85 5.93 -7.76 -5.12
N GLU A 86 5.13 -6.69 -4.93
CA GLU A 86 4.28 -6.11 -5.96
C GLU A 86 3.77 -4.70 -5.59
N VAL A 87 3.41 -3.89 -6.58
CA VAL A 87 2.70 -2.62 -6.45
C VAL A 87 1.43 -2.66 -7.30
N TYR A 88 0.28 -2.91 -6.65
CA TYR A 88 -1.02 -2.78 -7.28
C TYR A 88 -1.56 -1.36 -7.13
N TYR A 89 -2.08 -0.81 -8.23
CA TYR A 89 -2.78 0.46 -8.20
C TYR A 89 -4.05 0.44 -9.04
N CYS A 90 -5.02 1.26 -8.65
CA CYS A 90 -6.24 1.49 -9.43
C CYS A 90 -6.27 2.91 -9.99
N PRO A 91 -6.20 3.11 -11.33
CA PRO A 91 -6.13 4.44 -11.95
C PRO A 91 -7.49 5.17 -12.04
N HIS A 92 -8.58 4.49 -11.65
CA HIS A 92 -9.94 4.95 -11.85
C HIS A 92 -10.43 5.89 -10.74
N HIS A 93 -11.42 6.73 -11.08
CA HIS A 93 -12.12 7.59 -10.14
C HIS A 93 -13.65 7.49 -10.36
N PRO A 94 -14.48 7.38 -9.30
CA PRO A 94 -15.93 7.14 -9.44
C PRO A 94 -16.67 8.18 -10.27
N GLU A 95 -16.22 9.45 -10.24
CA GLU A 95 -16.77 10.53 -11.06
C GLU A 95 -16.51 10.39 -12.58
N LYS A 96 -15.59 9.51 -12.97
CA LYS A 96 -15.12 9.35 -14.35
C LYS A 96 -15.38 7.96 -14.90
N THR A 97 -15.12 6.93 -14.09
CA THR A 97 -15.22 5.53 -14.49
C THR A 97 -15.45 4.65 -13.27
N HIS A 98 -16.52 3.85 -13.29
CA HIS A 98 -16.74 2.80 -12.31
C HIS A 98 -15.79 1.63 -12.57
N CYS A 99 -15.26 1.04 -11.51
CA CYS A 99 -14.40 -0.14 -11.59
C CYS A 99 -14.54 -0.97 -10.32
N LEU A 100 -14.05 -2.19 -10.36
CA LEU A 100 -14.01 -3.09 -9.19
C LEU A 100 -12.66 -3.04 -8.45
N CYS A 101 -11.65 -2.33 -8.99
CA CYS A 101 -10.31 -2.30 -8.39
C CYS A 101 -10.15 -1.27 -7.29
N ARG A 102 -11.00 -0.23 -7.26
CA ARG A 102 -10.76 0.93 -6.42
C ARG A 102 -11.21 0.63 -5.00
N LYS A 103 -10.33 0.82 -4.01
CA LYS A 103 -10.72 0.76 -2.59
C LYS A 103 -11.86 1.79 -2.36
N PRO A 104 -13.00 1.39 -1.79
CA PRO A 104 -13.14 0.29 -0.83
C PRO A 104 -13.44 -1.11 -1.41
N ASP A 105 -13.42 -1.31 -2.72
CA ASP A 105 -13.49 -2.67 -3.27
C ASP A 105 -12.17 -3.43 -3.05
N SER A 106 -12.27 -4.75 -2.93
CA SER A 106 -11.21 -5.64 -2.45
C SER A 106 -10.35 -6.27 -3.54
N ILE A 107 -10.65 -6.06 -4.82
CA ILE A 107 -10.02 -6.80 -5.93
C ILE A 107 -8.49 -6.66 -5.96
N MET A 108 -7.91 -5.52 -5.58
CA MET A 108 -6.44 -5.41 -5.49
C MET A 108 -5.85 -6.32 -4.39
N LEU A 109 -6.54 -6.44 -3.26
CA LEU A 109 -6.11 -7.28 -2.14
C LEU A 109 -6.31 -8.75 -2.51
N GLU A 110 -7.45 -9.12 -3.09
CA GLU A 110 -7.73 -10.49 -3.58
C GLU A 110 -6.70 -10.96 -4.61
N LYS A 111 -6.30 -10.07 -5.53
CA LYS A 111 -5.22 -10.35 -6.49
C LYS A 111 -3.91 -10.68 -5.80
N ALA A 112 -3.57 -9.96 -4.72
CA ALA A 112 -2.36 -10.23 -3.95
C ALA A 112 -2.44 -11.60 -3.26
N LEU A 113 -3.54 -11.89 -2.56
CA LEU A 113 -3.76 -13.19 -1.91
C LEU A 113 -3.67 -14.35 -2.91
N ALA A 114 -4.35 -14.23 -4.05
CA ALA A 114 -4.35 -15.25 -5.09
C ALA A 114 -2.96 -15.46 -5.72
N ARG A 115 -2.24 -14.38 -6.03
CA ARG A 115 -0.90 -14.46 -6.64
C ARG A 115 0.11 -15.12 -5.72
N PHE A 116 0.09 -14.77 -4.43
CA PHE A 116 1.08 -15.25 -3.47
C PHE A 116 0.64 -16.52 -2.73
N GLY A 117 -0.59 -16.99 -2.96
CA GLY A 117 -1.13 -18.18 -2.30
C GLY A 117 -1.28 -18.02 -0.79
N VAL A 118 -1.50 -16.79 -0.31
CA VAL A 118 -1.61 -16.46 1.12
C VAL A 118 -3.08 -16.28 1.47
N SER A 119 -3.52 -16.88 2.59
CA SER A 119 -4.88 -16.71 3.10
C SER A 119 -5.08 -15.34 3.75
N ALA A 120 -6.32 -14.86 3.79
CA ALA A 120 -6.67 -13.61 4.50
C ALA A 120 -6.23 -13.60 5.97
N ALA A 121 -6.32 -14.74 6.66
CA ALA A 121 -5.88 -14.88 8.07
C ALA A 121 -4.36 -14.69 8.29
N ASN A 122 -3.55 -14.86 7.24
CA ASN A 122 -2.10 -14.64 7.26
C ASN A 122 -1.70 -13.35 6.53
N THR A 123 -2.68 -12.48 6.27
CA THR A 123 -2.48 -11.20 5.61
C THR A 123 -2.88 -10.08 6.55
N PHE A 124 -2.09 -9.01 6.55
CA PHE A 124 -2.36 -7.79 7.29
C PHE A 124 -2.41 -6.60 6.34
N LEU A 125 -3.20 -5.58 6.65
CA LEU A 125 -3.23 -4.32 5.91
C LEU A 125 -2.89 -3.14 6.82
N ILE A 126 -2.07 -2.21 6.36
CA ILE A 126 -1.85 -0.90 7.00
C ILE A 126 -2.33 0.18 6.04
N GLY A 127 -3.30 0.99 6.48
CA GLY A 127 -3.92 2.06 5.70
C GLY A 127 -4.31 3.24 6.58
N ASP A 128 -4.43 4.43 6.01
CA ASP A 128 -4.79 5.65 6.74
C ASP A 128 -6.27 6.03 6.58
N ALA A 129 -6.98 5.44 5.61
CA ALA A 129 -8.35 5.79 5.29
C ALA A 129 -9.35 4.66 5.54
N ASP A 130 -10.61 5.03 5.80
CA ASP A 130 -11.69 4.05 6.02
C ASP A 130 -11.89 3.08 4.86
N ARG A 131 -11.66 3.56 3.63
CA ARG A 131 -11.72 2.74 2.42
C ARG A 131 -10.76 1.55 2.46
N ASP A 132 -9.62 1.67 3.13
CA ASP A 132 -8.62 0.60 3.21
C ASP A 132 -9.11 -0.50 4.15
N ILE A 133 -9.68 -0.08 5.28
CA ILE A 133 -10.26 -0.97 6.28
C ILE A 133 -11.49 -1.67 5.72
N GLU A 134 -12.34 -0.96 4.99
CA GLU A 134 -13.52 -1.55 4.35
C GLU A 134 -13.11 -2.62 3.32
N ALA A 135 -12.12 -2.32 2.46
CA ALA A 135 -11.61 -3.27 1.48
C ALA A 135 -11.05 -4.54 2.12
N ALA A 136 -10.28 -4.41 3.20
CA ALA A 136 -9.74 -5.54 3.95
C ALA A 136 -10.85 -6.36 4.65
N THR A 137 -11.82 -5.66 5.27
CA THR A 137 -12.92 -6.27 6.01
C THR A 137 -13.79 -7.14 5.10
N LYS A 138 -14.05 -6.71 3.86
CA LYS A 138 -14.83 -7.47 2.86
C LYS A 138 -14.30 -8.89 2.61
N ILE A 139 -13.00 -9.11 2.80
CA ILE A 139 -12.34 -10.39 2.52
C ILE A 139 -11.66 -10.98 3.76
N GLY A 140 -11.94 -10.46 4.96
CA GLY A 140 -11.46 -11.01 6.23
C GLY A 140 -9.98 -10.81 6.52
N ILE A 141 -9.34 -9.78 5.93
CA ILE A 141 -7.95 -9.40 6.25
C ILE A 141 -7.95 -8.55 7.54
N LYS A 142 -7.00 -8.80 8.44
CA LYS A 142 -6.80 -7.94 9.61
C LYS A 142 -6.17 -6.61 9.17
N ALA A 143 -6.88 -5.50 9.38
CA ALA A 143 -6.42 -4.17 8.97
C ALA A 143 -6.17 -3.25 10.16
N PHE A 144 -5.11 -2.45 10.06
CA PHE A 144 -4.73 -1.44 11.01
C PHE A 144 -4.93 -0.06 10.39
N LYS A 145 -5.85 0.71 10.97
CA LYS A 145 -6.05 2.11 10.59
C LYS A 145 -5.04 2.98 11.34
N ILE A 146 -4.32 3.80 10.61
CA ILE A 146 -3.41 4.79 11.18
C ILE A 146 -3.96 6.19 10.96
N THR A 147 -3.47 7.17 11.72
CA THR A 147 -3.63 8.57 11.31
C THR A 147 -2.71 8.83 10.12
N THR A 148 -3.17 9.58 9.12
CA THR A 148 -2.35 9.94 7.95
C THR A 148 -0.98 10.48 8.36
N ASN A 149 0.08 9.92 7.77
CA ASN A 149 1.50 10.22 8.06
C ASN A 149 2.01 9.78 9.45
N GLU A 150 1.21 9.06 10.25
CA GLU A 150 1.61 8.54 11.56
C GLU A 150 2.64 7.41 11.44
N ASN A 151 3.63 7.40 12.33
CA ASN A 151 4.51 6.25 12.47
C ASN A 151 3.72 5.02 12.95
N TRP A 152 3.67 4.00 12.10
CA TRP A 152 2.92 2.77 12.31
C TRP A 152 3.74 1.62 12.93
N GLU A 153 4.89 1.92 13.55
CA GLU A 153 5.77 0.94 14.19
C GLU A 153 5.03 0.05 15.22
N LYS A 154 4.10 0.63 15.99
CA LYS A 154 3.30 -0.13 16.96
C LYS A 154 2.56 -1.33 16.35
N TYR A 155 2.16 -1.23 15.08
CA TYR A 155 1.48 -2.30 14.37
C TYR A 155 2.45 -3.34 13.79
N VAL A 156 3.72 -2.98 13.56
CA VAL A 156 4.76 -3.96 13.22
C VAL A 156 4.92 -4.96 14.35
N ASP A 157 5.04 -4.47 15.58
CA ASP A 157 5.22 -5.35 16.75
C ASP A 157 4.02 -6.28 16.93
N GLU A 158 2.80 -5.77 16.71
CA GLU A 158 1.58 -6.58 16.76
C GLU A 158 1.53 -7.65 15.64
N ILE A 159 1.92 -7.29 14.41
CA ILE A 159 1.99 -8.22 13.28
C ILE A 159 3.02 -9.32 13.53
N LEU A 160 4.19 -8.97 14.08
CA LEU A 160 5.24 -9.93 14.40
C LEU A 160 4.86 -10.87 15.55
N ALA A 161 4.04 -10.39 16.50
CA ALA A 161 3.52 -11.20 17.60
C ALA A 161 2.39 -12.15 17.17
N ALA A 162 1.73 -11.88 16.05
CA ALA A 162 0.66 -12.72 15.51
C ALA A 162 1.22 -14.05 14.96
N ARG A 163 1.06 -15.12 15.75
CA ARG A 163 1.49 -16.49 15.43
C ARG A 163 0.72 -17.03 14.23
#